data_AF-A0A7C2J3N0-F1
#
_entry.id   AF-A0A7C2J3N0-F1
#
_cell.length_a   1.000
_cell.length_b   1.000
_cell.length_c   1.000
_cell.angle_alpha   90.00
_cell.angle_beta   90.00
_cell.angle_gamma   90.00
#
_symmetry.space_group_name_H-M   'P 1'
#
loop_
_entity.id
_entity.type
_entity.pdbx_description
1 polymer ?
#
loop_
_entity_poly.entity_id
_entity_poly.type
_entity_poly.pdbx_seq_one_letter_code
_entity_poly.pdbx_strand_id
1 'polypeptide(L)'
;MAADLPAGPTGAHGHGREPWLTLGPAPLLWRGAGLAGLAAALGAAGVRAVRASLLLLPAGLVLGAGAVLAAWAAAIHITGGERFDDGGCD
;
A
#
# COMPACT_ATOMS: atom_id res chain seq x y z
N MET A 1 -10.12 42.83 41.04
CA MET A 1 -8.83 42.31 40.52
C MET A 1 -9.13 40.98 39.86
N ALA A 2 -9.41 41.01 38.56
CA ALA A 2 -9.58 39.80 37.74
C ALA A 2 -8.20 39.34 37.30
N ALA A 3 -7.89 38.05 37.50
CA ALA A 3 -6.64 37.46 37.06
C ALA A 3 -6.68 37.26 35.54
N ASP A 4 -5.76 37.91 34.83
CA ASP A 4 -5.41 37.61 33.45
C ASP A 4 -4.87 36.18 33.39
N LEU A 5 -5.63 35.25 32.78
CA LEU A 5 -5.09 33.98 32.32
C LEU A 5 -4.62 34.20 30.87
N PRO A 6 -3.36 33.90 30.52
CA PRO A 6 -2.96 33.92 29.13
C PRO A 6 -3.72 32.80 28.41
N ALA A 7 -4.56 33.20 27.46
CA ALA A 7 -5.11 32.30 26.46
C ALA A 7 -3.92 31.70 25.70
N GLY A 8 -3.49 30.51 26.14
CA GLY A 8 -2.51 29.71 25.42
C GLY A 8 -3.05 29.51 24.00
N PRO A 9 -2.21 29.65 22.96
CA PRO A 9 -2.67 29.48 21.60
C PRO A 9 -3.26 28.08 21.50
N THR A 10 -4.56 28.03 21.20
CA THR A 10 -5.24 26.83 20.71
C THR A 10 -4.36 26.28 19.62
N GLY A 11 -3.57 25.26 19.96
CA GLY A 11 -2.66 24.59 19.07
C GLY A 11 -3.49 24.18 17.88
N ALA A 12 -3.30 24.91 16.78
CA ALA A 12 -4.04 24.69 15.58
C ALA A 12 -3.96 23.20 15.27
N HIS A 13 -5.11 22.58 15.03
CA HIS A 13 -5.21 21.31 14.34
C HIS A 13 -4.59 21.51 12.96
N GLY A 14 -3.26 21.48 12.93
CA GLY A 14 -2.49 21.25 11.73
C GLY A 14 -2.79 19.81 11.37
N HIS A 15 -3.86 19.59 10.61
CA HIS A 15 -3.91 18.53 9.65
C HIS A 15 -2.75 18.79 8.68
N GLY A 16 -1.54 18.45 9.15
CA GLY A 16 -0.37 18.32 8.32
C GLY A 16 -0.77 17.28 7.31
N ARG A 17 -1.19 17.73 6.14
CA ARG A 17 -1.19 16.93 4.93
C ARG A 17 0.27 16.60 4.67
N GLU A 18 0.82 15.67 5.44
CA GLU A 18 2.13 15.14 5.15
C GLU A 18 2.01 14.50 3.76
N PRO A 19 2.89 14.90 2.84
CA PRO A 19 2.81 14.47 1.48
C PRO A 19 3.03 12.95 1.39
N TRP A 20 1.98 12.25 0.95
CA TRP A 20 1.99 11.19 -0.05
C TRP A 20 3.24 10.28 -0.11
N LEU A 21 3.03 8.97 0.13
CA LEU A 21 4.01 7.88 -0.09
C LEU A 21 5.22 7.85 0.88
N THR A 22 4.96 7.62 2.16
CA THR A 22 6.02 7.23 3.09
C THR A 22 6.41 5.78 2.84
N LEU A 23 7.69 5.49 2.59
CA LEU A 23 8.17 4.11 2.50
C LEU A 23 7.93 3.39 3.83
N GLY A 24 7.36 2.18 3.75
CA GLY A 24 7.15 1.33 4.91
C GLY A 24 8.48 0.92 5.58
N PRO A 25 8.45 0.52 6.86
CA PRO A 25 9.63 -0.03 7.53
C PRO A 25 10.16 -1.27 6.79
N ALA A 26 11.47 -1.53 6.91
CA ALA A 26 12.18 -2.61 6.21
C ALA A 26 11.44 -3.98 6.09
N PRO A 27 10.79 -4.53 7.13
CA PRO A 27 10.03 -5.78 7.00
C PRO A 27 8.84 -5.69 6.02
N LEU A 28 8.17 -4.54 5.94
CA LEU A 28 7.09 -4.32 4.98
C LEU A 28 7.62 -4.18 3.56
N LEU A 29 8.77 -3.53 3.38
CA LEU A 29 9.44 -3.44 2.08
C LEU A 29 9.78 -4.83 1.53
N TRP A 30 10.27 -5.74 2.38
CA TRP A 30 10.58 -7.11 1.92
C TRP A 30 9.35 -7.89 1.50
N ARG A 31 8.26 -7.76 2.26
CA ARG A 31 6.96 -8.35 1.87
C ARG A 31 6.47 -7.78 0.56
N GLY A 32 6.55 -6.46 0.40
CA GLY A 32 6.20 -5.77 -0.83
C GLY A 32 7.02 -6.23 -2.03
N ALA A 33 8.34 -6.36 -1.88
CA ALA A 33 9.21 -6.86 -2.94
C ALA A 33 8.91 -8.33 -3.30
N GLY A 34 8.63 -9.18 -2.31
CA GLY A 34 8.19 -10.56 -2.55
C GLY A 34 6.88 -10.63 -3.35
N LEU A 35 5.91 -9.79 -3.01
CA LEU A 35 4.65 -9.66 -3.73
C LEU A 35 4.83 -9.09 -5.14
N ALA A 36 5.74 -8.13 -5.33
CA ALA A 36 6.09 -7.62 -6.65
C ALA A 36 6.73 -8.71 -7.53
N GLY A 37 7.60 -9.54 -6.96
CA GLY A 37 8.15 -10.72 -7.64
C GLY A 37 7.07 -11.72 -8.03
N LEU A 38 6.13 -12.01 -7.13
CA LEU A 38 4.97 -12.86 -7.42
C LEU A 38 4.10 -12.29 -8.56
N ALA A 39 3.83 -10.98 -8.53
CA ALA A 39 3.07 -10.31 -9.58
C ALA A 39 3.74 -10.46 -10.96
N ALA A 40 5.06 -10.26 -11.03
CA ALA A 40 5.82 -10.44 -12.26
C ALA A 40 5.79 -11.90 -12.75
N ALA A 41 5.92 -12.87 -11.86
CA ALA A 41 5.87 -14.30 -12.19
C ALA A 41 4.50 -14.70 -12.74
N LEU A 42 3.41 -14.29 -12.08
CA LEU A 42 2.04 -14.56 -12.52
C LEU A 42 1.73 -13.90 -13.87
N GLY A 43 2.11 -12.63 -14.04
CA GLY A 43 1.93 -11.90 -15.29
C GLY A 43 2.69 -12.56 -16.45
N ALA A 44 3.95 -12.93 -16.24
CA ALA A 44 4.76 -13.63 -17.25
C ALA A 44 4.19 -15.01 -17.60
N ALA A 45 3.71 -15.76 -16.60
CA ALA A 45 3.05 -17.04 -16.81
C ALA A 45 1.75 -16.90 -17.61
N GLY A 46 0.92 -15.91 -17.28
CA GLY A 46 -0.32 -15.62 -17.99
C GLY A 46 -0.08 -15.25 -19.46
N VAL A 47 0.87 -14.35 -19.73
CA VAL A 47 1.27 -13.98 -21.10
C VAL A 47 1.81 -15.19 -21.87
N ARG A 48 2.66 -16.01 -21.26
CA ARG A 48 3.16 -17.24 -21.89
C ARG A 48 2.02 -18.22 -22.20
N ALA A 49 1.07 -18.41 -21.30
CA ALA A 49 -0.05 -19.32 -21.49
C ALA A 49 -0.92 -18.89 -22.70
N VAL A 50 -1.29 -17.62 -22.77
CA VAL A 50 -2.08 -17.08 -23.89
C VAL A 50 -1.32 -17.16 -25.22
N ARG A 51 0.00 -16.87 -25.21
CA ARG A 51 0.86 -17.01 -26.40
C ARG A 51 1.01 -18.46 -26.85
N ALA A 52 0.98 -19.42 -25.92
CA ALA A 52 1.09 -20.84 -26.24
C ALA A 52 -0.21 -21.40 -26.83
N SER A 53 -1.36 -21.00 -26.28
CA SER A 53 -2.67 -21.44 -26.79
C SER A 53 -3.80 -20.53 -26.33
N LEU A 54 -4.69 -20.18 -27.26
CA LEU A 54 -5.93 -19.47 -26.94
C LEU A 54 -6.88 -20.29 -26.07
N LEU A 55 -6.74 -21.62 -26.03
CA LEU A 55 -7.51 -22.47 -25.10
C LEU A 55 -7.14 -22.20 -23.64
N LEU A 56 -5.95 -21.65 -23.38
CA LEU A 56 -5.48 -21.28 -22.05
C LEU A 56 -5.88 -19.84 -21.67
N LEU A 57 -6.68 -19.15 -22.47
CA LEU A 57 -7.14 -17.79 -22.18
C LEU A 57 -7.79 -17.66 -20.79
N PRO A 58 -8.68 -18.58 -20.33
CA PRO A 58 -9.25 -18.48 -18.99
C PRO A 58 -8.19 -18.55 -17.89
N ALA A 59 -7.21 -19.45 -18.03
CA ALA A 59 -6.10 -19.55 -17.11
C ALA A 59 -5.23 -18.29 -17.13
N GLY A 60 -4.98 -17.73 -18.32
CA GLY A 60 -4.27 -16.46 -18.50
C GLY A 60 -4.97 -15.29 -17.80
N LEU A 61 -6.31 -15.22 -17.87
CA LEU A 61 -7.10 -14.20 -17.16
C LEU A 61 -6.99 -14.34 -15.65
N VAL A 62 -7.07 -15.58 -15.12
CA VAL A 62 -6.91 -15.84 -13.68
C VAL A 62 -5.51 -15.45 -13.21
N LEU A 63 -4.47 -15.83 -13.96
CA LEU A 63 -3.09 -15.45 -13.65
C LEU A 63 -2.88 -13.94 -13.72
N GLY A 64 -3.48 -13.27 -14.71
CA GLY A 64 -3.46 -11.82 -14.85
C GLY A 64 -4.15 -11.11 -13.68
N ALA A 65 -5.33 -11.57 -13.27
CA ALA A 65 -6.03 -11.04 -12.10
C ALA A 65 -5.20 -11.23 -10.81
N GLY A 66 -4.59 -12.40 -10.64
CA GLY A 66 -3.67 -12.67 -9.54
C GLY A 66 -2.45 -11.74 -9.54
N ALA A 67 -1.89 -11.45 -10.72
CA ALA A 67 -0.78 -10.50 -10.86
C ALA A 67 -1.18 -9.08 -10.44
N VAL A 68 -2.38 -8.62 -10.82
CA VAL A 68 -2.90 -7.30 -10.42
C VAL A 68 -3.11 -7.23 -8.90
N LEU A 69 -3.71 -8.25 -8.30
CA LEU A 69 -3.92 -8.31 -6.84
C LEU A 69 -2.59 -8.33 -6.08
N ALA A 70 -1.62 -9.12 -6.55
CA ALA A 70 -0.29 -9.17 -5.95
C ALA A 70 0.46 -7.83 -6.09
N ALA A 71 0.35 -7.16 -7.23
CA ALA A 71 0.94 -5.83 -7.44
C ALA A 71 0.31 -4.77 -6.54
N TRP A 72 -1.02 -4.81 -6.36
CA TRP A 72 -1.72 -3.91 -5.46
C TRP A 72 -1.34 -4.14 -4.00
N ALA A 73 -1.27 -5.41 -3.58
CA ALA A 73 -0.78 -5.76 -2.25
C ALA A 73 0.68 -5.33 -2.04
N ALA A 74 1.53 -5.49 -3.05
CA ALA A 74 2.92 -5.01 -3.02
C ALA A 74 2.98 -3.49 -2.80
N ALA A 75 2.17 -2.74 -3.53
CA ALA A 75 2.10 -1.28 -3.39
C ALA A 75 1.76 -0.89 -1.94
N ILE A 76 0.72 -1.47 -1.33
CA ILE A 76 0.34 -1.16 0.06
C ILE A 76 1.47 -1.44 1.05
N HIS A 77 2.18 -2.57 0.89
CA HIS A 77 3.28 -2.92 1.78
C HIS A 77 4.48 -1.98 1.60
N ILE A 78 4.77 -1.57 0.36
CA ILE A 78 5.87 -0.63 0.08
C ILE A 78 5.56 0.75 0.63
N THR A 79 4.30 1.20 0.52
CA THR A 79 3.88 2.55 0.89
C THR A 79 3.39 2.64 2.35
N GLY A 80 3.56 1.57 3.13
CA GLY A 80 3.24 1.53 4.56
C GLY A 80 1.76 1.53 4.92
N GLY A 81 0.85 1.73 3.96
CA GLY A 81 -0.58 1.97 4.21
C GLY A 81 -0.84 3.27 4.99
N GLU A 82 -2.09 3.72 5.05
CA GLU A 82 -2.47 4.74 6.03
C GLU A 82 -2.36 4.09 7.43
N ARG A 83 -1.53 4.66 8.31
CA ARG A 83 -1.56 4.29 9.73
C ARG A 83 -2.91 4.79 10.25
N PHE A 84 -3.80 3.87 10.61
CA PHE A 84 -4.91 4.25 11.46
C PHE A 84 -4.29 4.76 12.76
N ASP A 85 -4.55 6.02 13.07
CA ASP A 85 -4.24 6.57 14.38
C ASP A 85 -5.16 5.84 15.37
N ASP A 86 -4.65 4.74 15.92
CA ASP A 86 -5.30 3.99 16.99
C ASP A 86 -5.31 4.92 18.19
N GLY A 87 -6.33 5.79 18.25
CA GLY A 87 -6.40 6.95 19.13
C GLY A 87 -5.71 6.71 20.46
N GLY A 88 -4.73 7.57 20.76
CA GLY A 88 -3.89 7.47 21.94
C GLY A 88 -4.70 7.18 23.21
N CYS A 89 -4.22 6.21 23.96
CA CYS A 89 -4.43 6.15 25.38
C CYS A 89 -3.06 6.32 26.02
N ASP A 90 -2.93 7.45 26.71
CA ASP A 90 -1.95 7.87 27.73
C ASP A 90 -1.04 6.77 28.31
#